data_AF-A0A2H5XQ57-F1
#
_entry.id   AF-A0A2H5XQ57-F1
#
_cell.length_a   1.000
_cell.length_b   1.000
_cell.length_c   1.000
_cell.angle_alpha   90.00
_cell.angle_beta   90.00
_cell.angle_gamma   90.00
#
_symmetry.space_group_name_H-M   'P 1'
#
loop_
_entity.id
_entity.type
_entity.pdbx_description
1 polymer ?
#
loop_
_entity_poly.entity_id
_entity_poly.type
_entity_poly.pdbx_seq_one_letter_code
_entity_poly.pdbx_strand_id
1 'polypeptide(L)'
;MKREVVEVMGSKKDNESKKEPEVKSNKIKMVVATVIVDSITQSPAVILKEENGNRFLPIWIGINEANAIMMELENIKFERPLTHDLIKNIFSTLGIKLKKIEVSDLKHSTYYATMYVELNGKEYQIDSRPSDAIAIALRLGSEIYVDELVFDKTRSSDFLKGIPTAIAEQKGEALLEIISEEDFGKMKM
;
A
#
# COMPACT_ATOMS: atom_id res chain seq x y z
N MET A 1 15.82 57.89 24.24
CA MET A 1 15.62 59.08 23.40
C MET A 1 15.83 58.65 21.94
N LYS A 2 14.74 58.61 21.15
CA LYS A 2 14.56 58.70 19.67
C LYS A 2 15.49 57.88 18.73
N ARG A 3 14.94 56.92 17.95
CA ARG A 3 14.61 56.91 16.48
C ARG A 3 15.87 56.84 15.58
N GLU A 4 15.97 56.10 14.47
CA GLU A 4 15.10 55.85 13.29
C GLU A 4 15.40 54.45 12.70
N VAL A 5 14.42 53.58 12.40
CA VAL A 5 13.73 53.36 11.10
C VAL A 5 14.59 53.56 9.84
N VAL A 6 14.94 52.46 9.18
CA VAL A 6 15.25 52.45 7.74
C VAL A 6 14.41 51.35 7.10
N GLU A 7 13.34 51.75 6.41
CA GLU A 7 12.62 50.89 5.46
C GLU A 7 13.48 50.71 4.21
N VAL A 8 13.62 49.46 3.75
CA VAL A 8 14.03 49.17 2.38
C VAL A 8 12.85 48.49 1.68
N MET A 9 12.10 49.29 0.93
CA MET A 9 11.18 48.82 -0.10
C MET A 9 11.98 48.13 -1.21
N GLY A 10 11.60 46.90 -1.56
CA GLY A 10 12.23 46.17 -2.65
C GLY A 10 11.40 44.99 -3.13
N SER A 11 10.53 45.26 -4.11
CA SER A 11 9.90 44.33 -5.05
C SER A 11 9.08 43.15 -4.49
N LYS A 12 7.76 43.34 -4.44
CA LYS A 12 6.80 42.27 -4.68
C LYS A 12 7.10 41.70 -6.08
N LYS A 13 7.74 40.53 -6.13
CA LYS A 13 7.60 39.64 -7.28
C LYS A 13 6.39 38.78 -7.00
N ASP A 14 5.38 38.94 -7.83
CA ASP A 14 4.23 38.08 -7.91
C ASP A 14 4.70 36.64 -8.08
N ASN A 15 4.75 35.91 -6.97
CA ASN A 15 4.93 34.47 -7.00
C ASN A 15 3.54 33.90 -7.25
N GLU A 16 3.08 34.01 -8.51
CA GLU A 16 2.07 33.12 -9.04
C GLU A 16 2.67 31.71 -8.94
N SER A 17 2.46 31.07 -7.79
CA SER A 17 2.55 29.63 -7.67
C SER A 17 1.55 29.09 -8.67
N LYS A 18 2.05 28.71 -9.84
CA LYS A 18 1.35 27.81 -10.76
C LYS A 18 0.96 26.60 -9.92
N LYS A 19 -0.30 26.58 -9.46
CA LYS A 19 -0.91 25.37 -8.95
C LYS A 19 -0.79 24.38 -10.09
N GLU A 20 0.09 23.39 -9.92
CA GLU A 20 0.05 22.19 -10.74
C GLU A 20 -1.41 21.72 -10.77
N PRO A 21 -1.92 21.31 -11.93
CA PRO A 21 -3.32 20.92 -12.04
C PRO A 21 -3.60 19.83 -11.01
N GLU A 22 -4.60 20.04 -10.15
CA GLU A 22 -5.16 18.99 -9.31
C GLU A 22 -5.72 17.92 -10.26
N VAL A 23 -4.87 16.95 -10.61
CA VAL A 23 -5.31 15.70 -11.20
C VAL A 23 -6.24 15.11 -10.14
N LYS A 24 -7.55 15.06 -10.43
CA LYS A 24 -8.50 14.33 -9.60
C LYS A 24 -8.01 12.89 -9.51
N SER A 25 -7.29 12.58 -8.44
CA SER A 25 -6.79 11.26 -8.15
C SER A 25 -7.99 10.36 -7.92
N ASN A 26 -8.23 9.45 -8.87
CA ASN A 26 -9.25 8.44 -8.73
C ASN A 26 -8.66 7.34 -7.84
N LYS A 27 -9.08 7.29 -6.58
CA LYS A 27 -8.62 6.28 -5.62
C LYS A 27 -9.53 5.05 -5.72
N ILE A 28 -8.93 3.90 -5.95
CA ILE A 28 -9.63 2.62 -6.07
C ILE A 28 -9.48 1.87 -4.75
N LYS A 29 -10.60 1.42 -4.18
CA LYS A 29 -10.58 0.62 -2.95
C LYS A 29 -10.17 -0.82 -3.27
N MET A 30 -9.23 -1.32 -2.49
CA MET A 30 -8.63 -2.63 -2.68
C MET A 30 -8.79 -3.50 -1.42
N VAL A 31 -8.73 -4.79 -1.63
CA VAL A 31 -8.61 -5.82 -0.60
C VAL A 31 -7.36 -6.65 -0.87
N VAL A 32 -6.74 -7.18 0.18
CA VAL A 32 -5.66 -8.15 0.02
C VAL A 32 -6.29 -9.49 -0.33
N ALA A 33 -6.00 -10.01 -1.52
CA ALA A 33 -6.53 -11.29 -1.98
C ALA A 33 -5.69 -12.45 -1.42
N THR A 34 -4.37 -12.38 -1.58
CA THR A 34 -3.42 -13.40 -1.08
C THR A 34 -1.98 -12.88 -1.20
N VAL A 35 -1.03 -13.68 -0.73
CA VAL A 35 0.40 -13.55 -1.01
C VAL A 35 0.83 -14.76 -1.84
N ILE A 36 1.48 -14.52 -2.99
CA ILE A 36 2.00 -15.57 -3.86
C ILE A 36 3.53 -15.56 -3.85
N VAL A 37 4.14 -16.67 -4.26
CA VAL A 37 5.58 -16.76 -4.55
C VAL A 37 5.75 -16.97 -6.05
N ASP A 38 6.52 -16.10 -6.69
CA ASP A 38 6.89 -16.26 -8.10
C ASP A 38 7.73 -17.53 -8.26
N SER A 39 7.25 -18.48 -9.08
CA SER A 39 7.91 -19.78 -9.26
C SER A 39 9.32 -19.69 -9.85
N ILE A 40 9.61 -18.64 -10.62
CA ILE A 40 10.90 -18.45 -11.31
C ILE A 40 11.86 -17.72 -10.37
N THR A 41 11.44 -16.58 -9.83
CA THR A 41 12.31 -15.71 -9.04
C THR A 41 12.31 -16.06 -7.55
N GLN A 42 11.42 -16.94 -7.11
CA GLN A 42 11.17 -17.28 -5.71
C GLN A 42 10.89 -16.05 -4.83
N SER A 43 10.49 -14.94 -5.46
CA SER A 43 10.23 -13.66 -4.80
C SER A 43 8.74 -13.55 -4.50
N PRO A 44 8.35 -13.17 -3.27
CA PRO A 44 6.94 -13.08 -2.92
C PRO A 44 6.32 -11.77 -3.41
N ALA A 45 5.02 -11.83 -3.70
CA ALA A 45 4.21 -10.67 -4.05
C ALA A 45 2.88 -10.71 -3.30
N VAL A 46 2.47 -9.57 -2.76
CA VAL A 46 1.10 -9.38 -2.26
C VAL A 46 0.19 -9.03 -3.43
N ILE A 47 -0.94 -9.71 -3.52
CA ILE A 47 -1.94 -9.49 -4.57
C ILE A 47 -3.08 -8.65 -3.98
N LEU A 48 -3.20 -7.41 -4.47
CA LEU A 48 -4.35 -6.56 -4.18
C LEU A 48 -5.42 -6.77 -5.25
N LYS A 49 -6.67 -6.96 -4.83
CA LYS A 49 -7.85 -7.04 -5.72
C LYS A 49 -8.75 -5.84 -5.50
N GLU A 50 -9.28 -5.27 -6.57
CA GLU A 50 -10.30 -4.23 -6.47
C GLU A 50 -11.57 -4.78 -5.79
N GLU A 51 -12.08 -4.08 -4.77
CA GLU A 51 -13.19 -4.59 -3.93
C GLU A 51 -14.46 -4.88 -4.76
N ASN A 52 -14.77 -4.00 -5.72
CA ASN A 52 -15.97 -4.08 -6.57
C ASN A 52 -15.62 -4.23 -8.06
N GLY A 53 -14.49 -4.86 -8.37
CA GLY A 53 -14.00 -5.00 -9.73
C GLY A 53 -13.18 -6.26 -9.96
N ASN A 54 -12.63 -6.37 -11.17
CA ASN A 54 -11.87 -7.54 -11.62
C ASN A 54 -10.38 -7.23 -11.81
N ARG A 55 -9.91 -6.08 -11.32
CA ARG A 55 -8.51 -5.68 -11.43
C ARG A 55 -7.70 -6.23 -10.26
N PHE A 56 -6.49 -6.66 -10.58
CA PHE A 56 -5.50 -7.11 -9.62
C PHE A 56 -4.23 -6.27 -9.77
N LEU A 57 -3.56 -6.01 -8.64
CA LEU A 57 -2.27 -5.33 -8.58
C LEU A 57 -1.29 -6.16 -7.75
N PRO A 58 -0.31 -6.82 -8.38
CA PRO A 58 0.79 -7.46 -7.68
C PRO A 58 1.81 -6.42 -7.22
N ILE A 59 2.22 -6.52 -5.95
CA ILE A 59 3.32 -5.73 -5.38
C ILE A 59 4.36 -6.71 -4.82
N TRP A 60 5.53 -6.78 -5.44
CA TRP A 60 6.64 -7.59 -4.95
C TRP A 60 7.19 -7.01 -3.65
N ILE A 61 7.42 -7.90 -2.69
CA ILE A 61 7.84 -7.55 -1.33
C ILE A 61 8.92 -8.54 -0.87
N GLY A 62 9.56 -8.24 0.27
CA GLY A 62 10.49 -9.18 0.87
C GLY A 62 9.79 -10.34 1.57
N ILE A 63 10.53 -11.41 1.84
CA ILE A 63 10.03 -12.62 2.52
C ILE A 63 9.48 -12.30 3.91
N ASN A 64 10.15 -11.41 4.66
CA ASN A 64 9.72 -11.04 6.01
C ASN A 64 8.40 -10.26 5.98
N GLU A 65 8.26 -9.35 5.02
CA GLU A 65 7.02 -8.60 4.78
C GLU A 65 5.88 -9.52 4.36
N ALA A 66 6.15 -10.45 3.44
CA ALA A 66 5.20 -11.46 2.98
C ALA A 66 4.68 -12.31 4.15
N ASN A 67 5.58 -12.81 4.99
CA ASN A 67 5.22 -13.57 6.19
C ASN A 67 4.36 -12.73 7.14
N ALA A 68 4.70 -11.47 7.37
CA ALA A 68 3.94 -10.58 8.27
C ALA A 68 2.50 -10.32 7.81
N ILE A 69 2.28 -10.27 6.50
CA ILE A 69 0.95 -10.15 5.88
C ILE A 69 0.22 -11.49 5.96
N MET A 70 0.87 -12.59 5.53
CA MET A 70 0.26 -13.92 5.49
C MET A 70 -0.22 -14.38 6.87
N MET A 71 0.59 -14.15 7.91
CA MET A 71 0.20 -14.47 9.29
C MET A 71 -1.08 -13.76 9.74
N GLU A 72 -1.31 -12.52 9.28
CA GLU A 72 -2.53 -11.80 9.61
C GLU A 72 -3.72 -12.30 8.79
N LEU A 73 -3.52 -12.60 7.49
CA LEU A 73 -4.56 -13.17 6.63
C LEU A 73 -5.07 -14.52 7.17
N GLU A 74 -4.14 -15.38 7.61
CA GLU A 74 -4.43 -16.68 8.23
C GLU A 74 -4.84 -16.54 9.71
N ASN A 75 -4.93 -15.31 10.23
CA ASN A 75 -5.31 -15.00 11.60
C ASN A 75 -4.48 -15.75 12.67
N ILE A 76 -3.20 -15.98 12.38
CA ILE A 76 -2.26 -16.65 13.29
C ILE A 76 -1.97 -15.73 14.48
N LYS A 77 -2.12 -16.26 15.70
CA LYS A 77 -1.87 -15.52 16.95
C LYS A 77 -0.65 -16.08 17.67
N PHE A 78 0.21 -15.17 18.11
CA PHE A 78 1.40 -15.47 18.89
C PHE A 78 1.22 -15.03 20.35
N GLU A 79 1.90 -15.71 21.28
CA GLU A 79 1.88 -15.36 22.71
C GLU A 79 2.46 -13.97 23.00
N ARG A 80 3.43 -13.55 22.16
CA ARG A 80 4.09 -12.24 22.25
C ARG A 80 3.85 -11.48 20.95
N PRO A 81 3.61 -10.16 21.03
CA PRO A 81 3.36 -9.35 19.84
C PRO A 81 4.60 -9.28 18.95
N LEU A 82 4.42 -9.49 17.65
CA LEU A 82 5.44 -9.23 16.64
C LEU A 82 5.47 -7.73 16.29
N THR A 83 6.35 -7.32 15.38
CA THR A 83 6.57 -5.91 15.05
C THR A 83 5.29 -5.16 14.66
N HIS A 84 4.47 -5.73 13.78
CA HIS A 84 3.24 -5.09 13.33
C HIS A 84 2.14 -5.13 14.41
N ASP A 85 2.13 -6.13 15.28
CA ASP A 85 1.23 -6.18 16.44
C ASP A 85 1.63 -5.13 17.48
N LEU A 86 2.93 -4.92 17.70
CA LEU A 86 3.45 -3.84 18.53
C LEU A 86 2.99 -2.48 18.00
N ILE A 87 3.05 -2.24 16.69
CA ILE A 87 2.57 -1.00 16.07
C ILE A 87 1.05 -0.84 16.26
N LYS A 88 0.26 -1.91 16.03
CA LYS A 88 -1.18 -1.92 16.33
C LYS A 88 -1.46 -1.53 17.79
N ASN A 89 -0.68 -2.08 18.73
CA ASN A 89 -0.82 -1.79 20.15
C ASN A 89 -0.47 -0.34 20.46
N ILE A 90 0.56 0.24 19.83
CA ILE A 90 0.91 1.66 19.97
C ILE A 90 -0.26 2.53 19.48
N PHE A 91 -0.81 2.23 18.29
CA PHE A 91 -1.95 2.96 17.75
C PHE A 91 -3.14 2.93 18.71
N SER A 92 -3.49 1.73 19.17
CA SER A 92 -4.63 1.51 20.08
C SER A 92 -4.43 2.21 21.43
N THR A 93 -3.23 2.12 22.00
CA THR A 93 -2.91 2.70 23.32
C THR A 93 -2.91 4.22 23.29
N LEU A 94 -2.41 4.82 22.20
CA LEU A 94 -2.34 6.27 22.04
C LEU A 94 -3.62 6.88 21.46
N GLY A 95 -4.64 6.06 21.15
CA GLY A 95 -5.87 6.53 20.51
C GLY A 95 -5.67 7.05 19.08
N ILE A 96 -4.66 6.54 18.37
CA ILE A 96 -4.39 6.87 16.97
C ILE A 96 -5.29 5.99 16.10
N LYS A 97 -6.08 6.62 15.23
CA LYS A 97 -6.90 5.90 14.25
C LYS A 97 -6.21 5.91 12.89
N LEU A 98 -5.89 4.73 12.36
CA LEU A 98 -5.55 4.60 10.94
C LEU A 98 -6.84 4.72 10.13
N LYS A 99 -6.96 5.77 9.32
CA LYS A 99 -8.17 6.02 8.53
C LYS A 99 -8.17 5.19 7.26
N LYS A 100 -7.02 5.20 6.57
CA LYS A 100 -6.75 4.45 5.35
C LYS A 100 -5.26 4.41 5.07
N ILE A 101 -4.86 3.53 4.18
CA ILE A 101 -3.57 3.58 3.50
C ILE A 101 -3.78 3.78 2.00
N GLU A 102 -2.89 4.52 1.37
CA GLU A 102 -2.92 4.74 -0.08
C GLU A 102 -1.60 4.35 -0.70
N VAL A 103 -1.61 3.42 -1.66
CA VAL A 103 -0.49 3.23 -2.58
C VAL A 103 -0.61 4.31 -3.66
N SER A 104 0.25 5.31 -3.60
CA SER A 104 0.07 6.59 -4.30
C SER A 104 0.92 6.70 -5.57
N ASP A 105 2.04 5.99 -5.65
CA ASP A 105 2.95 6.13 -6.78
C ASP A 105 3.80 4.88 -7.04
N LEU A 106 4.34 4.82 -8.25
CA LEU A 106 5.36 3.87 -8.71
C LEU A 106 6.46 4.66 -9.43
N LYS A 107 7.68 4.69 -8.88
CA LYS A 107 8.86 5.33 -9.50
C LYS A 107 10.03 4.38 -9.49
N HIS A 108 10.69 4.21 -10.64
CA HIS A 108 11.86 3.33 -10.77
C HIS A 108 11.61 1.95 -10.13
N SER A 109 10.46 1.34 -10.41
CA SER A 109 10.09 0.02 -9.88
C SER A 109 9.83 -0.03 -8.35
N THR A 110 9.81 1.13 -7.68
CA THR A 110 9.50 1.23 -6.25
C THR A 110 8.11 1.83 -6.06
N TYR A 111 7.23 1.08 -5.39
CA TYR A 111 5.92 1.57 -4.98
C TYR A 111 6.04 2.41 -3.70
N TYR A 112 5.25 3.48 -3.63
CA TYR A 112 5.16 4.37 -2.47
C TYR A 112 3.77 4.27 -1.85
N ALA A 113 3.70 4.30 -0.52
CA ALA A 113 2.45 4.34 0.20
C ALA A 113 2.44 5.42 1.27
N THR A 114 1.24 5.86 1.63
CA THR A 114 1.01 6.83 2.69
C THR A 114 -0.07 6.32 3.63
N MET A 115 0.22 6.33 4.93
CA MET A 115 -0.77 6.07 5.96
C MET A 115 -1.41 7.38 6.40
N TYR A 116 -2.73 7.46 6.34
CA TYR A 116 -3.51 8.60 6.81
C TYR A 116 -4.01 8.29 8.21
N VAL A 117 -3.47 8.98 9.22
CA VAL A 117 -3.78 8.73 10.63
C VAL A 117 -4.45 9.94 11.27
N GLU A 118 -5.34 9.70 12.22
CA GLU A 118 -6.01 10.71 13.01
C GLU A 118 -5.60 10.56 14.48
N LEU A 119 -5.20 11.67 15.10
CA LEU A 119 -4.88 11.75 16.52
C LEU A 119 -5.41 13.08 17.07
N ASN A 120 -6.25 13.01 18.12
CA ASN A 120 -6.87 14.19 18.76
C ASN A 120 -7.60 15.11 17.75
N GLY A 121 -8.30 14.51 16.78
CA GLY A 121 -9.03 15.22 15.73
C GLY A 121 -8.16 15.89 14.67
N LYS A 122 -6.85 15.67 14.68
CA LYS A 122 -5.91 16.14 13.65
C LYS A 122 -5.48 14.98 12.75
N GLU A 123 -5.42 15.24 11.45
CA GLU A 123 -4.94 14.29 10.46
C GLU A 123 -3.44 14.47 10.20
N TYR A 124 -2.74 13.35 10.06
CA TYR A 124 -1.32 13.26 9.74
C TYR A 124 -1.12 12.26 8.61
N GLN A 125 -0.10 12.51 7.80
CA GLN A 125 0.34 11.60 6.74
C GLN A 125 1.70 11.05 7.13
N ILE A 126 1.85 9.73 7.04
CA ILE A 126 3.09 9.03 7.34
C ILE A 126 3.53 8.29 6.07
N ASP A 127 4.72 8.61 5.58
CA ASP A 127 5.36 7.89 4.48
C ASP A 127 5.64 6.44 4.88
N SER A 128 5.39 5.50 3.97
CA SER A 128 5.51 4.08 4.25
C SER A 128 5.76 3.27 2.97
N ARG A 129 6.42 2.12 3.13
CA ARG A 129 6.41 1.10 2.07
C ARG A 129 5.01 0.46 2.03
N PRO A 130 4.49 0.06 0.86
CA PRO A 130 3.20 -0.60 0.76
C PRO A 130 3.09 -1.84 1.65
N SER A 131 4.17 -2.63 1.77
CA SER A 131 4.20 -3.83 2.61
C SER A 131 3.85 -3.55 4.08
N ASP A 132 4.47 -2.53 4.67
CA ASP A 132 4.28 -2.18 6.07
C ASP A 132 2.88 -1.58 6.28
N ALA A 133 2.47 -0.67 5.40
CA ALA A 133 1.16 -0.05 5.42
C ALA A 133 0.02 -1.08 5.31
N ILE A 134 0.15 -2.07 4.41
CA ILE A 134 -0.82 -3.16 4.25
C ILE A 134 -0.85 -4.04 5.51
N ALA A 135 0.30 -4.45 6.04
CA ALA A 135 0.38 -5.30 7.23
C ALA A 135 -0.25 -4.64 8.47
N ILE A 136 -0.12 -3.32 8.61
CA ILE A 136 -0.76 -2.53 9.67
C ILE A 136 -2.26 -2.34 9.41
N ALA A 137 -2.64 -2.04 8.16
CA ALA A 137 -4.03 -1.84 7.78
C ALA A 137 -4.88 -3.09 8.03
N LEU A 138 -4.38 -4.28 7.68
CA LEU A 138 -5.05 -5.55 7.97
C LEU A 138 -5.31 -5.72 9.49
N ARG A 139 -4.28 -5.47 10.31
CA ARG A 139 -4.35 -5.61 11.78
C ARG A 139 -5.29 -4.62 12.47
N LEU A 140 -5.45 -3.43 11.88
CA LEU A 140 -6.33 -2.36 12.36
C LEU A 140 -7.70 -2.35 11.66
N GLY A 141 -7.93 -3.23 10.68
CA GLY A 141 -9.16 -3.23 9.87
C GLY A 141 -9.38 -1.93 9.09
N SER A 142 -8.30 -1.29 8.65
CA SER A 142 -8.33 -0.01 7.93
C SER A 142 -8.43 -0.22 6.42
N GLU A 143 -9.02 0.75 5.73
CA GLU A 143 -9.22 0.67 4.28
C GLU A 143 -7.91 0.81 3.50
N ILE A 144 -7.80 0.07 2.39
CA ILE A 144 -6.67 0.11 1.46
C ILE A 144 -7.14 0.73 0.15
N TYR A 145 -6.42 1.75 -0.30
CA TYR A 145 -6.66 2.38 -1.59
C TYR A 145 -5.40 2.36 -2.45
N VAL A 146 -5.60 2.37 -3.76
CA VAL A 146 -4.55 2.52 -4.77
C VAL A 146 -4.94 3.65 -5.70
N ASP A 147 -3.99 4.51 -6.05
CA ASP A 147 -4.21 5.54 -7.07
C ASP A 147 -4.30 4.92 -8.47
N GLU A 148 -5.26 5.35 -9.29
CA GLU A 148 -5.41 4.92 -10.68
C GLU A 148 -4.09 5.02 -11.47
N LEU A 149 -3.30 6.07 -11.22
CA LEU A 149 -2.01 6.26 -11.91
C LEU A 149 -1.03 5.11 -11.67
N VAL A 150 -1.14 4.41 -10.55
CA VAL A 150 -0.30 3.26 -10.23
C VAL A 150 -0.60 2.12 -11.20
N PHE A 151 -1.87 1.87 -11.52
CA PHE A 151 -2.24 0.87 -12.51
C PHE A 151 -1.68 1.20 -13.90
N ASP A 152 -1.77 2.46 -14.32
CA ASP A 152 -1.24 2.91 -15.62
C ASP A 152 0.28 2.74 -15.71
N LYS A 153 1.00 3.04 -14.63
CA LYS A 153 2.45 2.87 -14.56
C LYS A 153 2.86 1.40 -14.52
N THR A 154 2.15 0.55 -13.78
CA THR A 154 2.43 -0.89 -13.73
C THR A 154 2.22 -1.53 -15.10
N ARG A 155 1.15 -1.18 -15.83
CA ARG A 155 0.90 -1.67 -17.20
C ARG A 155 1.98 -1.29 -18.20
N SER A 156 2.56 -0.11 -18.04
CA SER A 156 3.60 0.41 -18.93
C SER A 156 4.98 -0.16 -18.62
N SER A 157 5.15 -0.78 -17.45
CA SER A 157 6.39 -1.40 -17.04
C SER A 157 6.43 -2.87 -17.47
N ASP A 158 7.60 -3.34 -17.92
CA ASP A 158 7.87 -4.74 -18.30
C ASP A 158 7.68 -5.77 -17.16
N PHE A 159 7.17 -5.35 -16.00
CA PHE A 159 6.89 -6.15 -14.80
C PHE A 159 5.96 -7.34 -15.03
N LEU A 160 5.06 -7.26 -16.03
CA LEU A 160 4.13 -8.35 -16.32
C LEU A 160 4.79 -9.53 -17.07
N LYS A 161 6.03 -9.38 -17.59
CA LYS A 161 6.71 -10.44 -18.36
C LYS A 161 7.08 -11.69 -17.54
N GLY A 162 7.09 -11.59 -16.20
CA GLY A 162 7.36 -12.70 -15.29
C GLY A 162 6.12 -13.29 -14.62
N ILE A 163 4.97 -12.64 -14.77
CA ILE A 163 3.70 -13.19 -14.29
C ILE A 163 3.25 -14.21 -15.35
N PRO A 164 3.01 -15.49 -15.01
CA PRO A 164 2.41 -16.42 -15.95
C PRO A 164 1.19 -15.75 -16.58
N THR A 165 1.11 -15.77 -17.91
CA THR A 165 0.07 -15.11 -18.71
C THR A 165 -1.35 -15.47 -18.22
N ALA A 166 -1.49 -16.58 -17.50
CA ALA A 166 -2.69 -17.00 -16.77
C ALA A 166 -3.23 -15.97 -15.74
N ILE A 167 -2.37 -15.21 -15.04
CA ILE A 167 -2.80 -14.24 -14.02
C ILE A 167 -3.18 -12.89 -14.65
N ALA A 168 -2.54 -12.52 -15.76
CA ALA A 168 -2.72 -11.21 -16.40
C ALA A 168 -3.90 -11.18 -17.39
N GLU A 169 -4.24 -12.32 -18.02
CA GLU A 169 -5.27 -12.38 -19.07
C GLU A 169 -6.55 -13.12 -18.67
N GLN A 170 -6.56 -13.90 -17.59
CA GLN A 170 -7.75 -14.69 -17.26
C GLN A 170 -8.69 -13.94 -16.32
N LYS A 171 -9.96 -13.87 -16.75
CA LYS A 171 -11.11 -13.51 -15.92
C LYS A 171 -10.95 -14.18 -14.56
N GLY A 172 -11.14 -13.42 -13.47
CA GLY A 172 -10.72 -13.73 -12.09
C GLY A 172 -11.18 -15.05 -11.46
N GLU A 173 -11.79 -15.96 -12.22
CA GLU A 173 -12.09 -17.35 -11.86
C GLU A 173 -10.83 -18.25 -11.94
N ALA A 174 -9.94 -18.05 -12.91
CA ALA A 174 -8.76 -18.91 -13.05
C ALA A 174 -7.67 -18.67 -12.01
N LEU A 175 -7.60 -17.45 -11.45
CA LEU A 175 -6.72 -17.16 -10.33
C LEU A 175 -7.13 -17.96 -9.09
N LEU A 176 -8.44 -18.12 -8.87
CA LEU A 176 -8.99 -18.92 -7.78
C LEU A 176 -8.77 -20.42 -8.00
N GLU A 177 -8.87 -20.91 -9.25
CA GLU A 177 -8.58 -22.32 -9.58
C GLU A 177 -7.10 -22.68 -9.35
N ILE A 178 -6.15 -21.83 -9.81
CA ILE A 178 -4.71 -22.05 -9.58
C ILE A 178 -4.38 -22.03 -8.08
N ILE A 179 -4.97 -21.11 -7.31
CA ILE A 179 -4.80 -21.06 -5.85
C ILE A 179 -5.45 -22.28 -5.16
N SER A 180 -6.52 -22.85 -5.74
CA SER A 180 -7.21 -24.02 -5.17
C SER A 180 -6.53 -25.36 -5.48
N GLU A 181 -5.83 -25.49 -6.61
CA GLU A 181 -5.22 -26.76 -7.02
C GLU A 181 -3.80 -26.97 -6.50
N GLU A 182 -3.00 -25.92 -6.23
CA GLU A 182 -1.57 -26.11 -5.91
C GLU A 182 -1.16 -25.97 -4.42
N ASP A 183 -1.92 -25.30 -3.55
CA ASP A 183 -1.44 -25.01 -2.17
C ASP A 183 -2.09 -25.80 -1.01
N PHE A 184 -3.16 -26.58 -1.23
CA PHE A 184 -3.75 -27.43 -0.16
C PHE A 184 -3.15 -28.85 -0.07
N GLY A 185 -2.20 -29.20 -0.94
CA GLY A 185 -1.73 -30.58 -1.10
C GLY A 185 -0.52 -31.01 -0.26
N LYS A 186 0.26 -30.09 0.35
CA LYS A 186 1.55 -30.45 0.96
C LYS A 186 1.91 -29.72 2.26
N MET A 187 1.01 -29.70 3.24
CA MET A 187 1.39 -29.62 4.66
C MET A 187 0.61 -30.63 5.50
N LYS A 188 0.83 -31.91 5.22
CA LYS A 188 0.67 -33.00 6.19
C LYS A 188 1.91 -33.87 6.17
N MET A 189 2.87 -33.53 7.02
CA MET A 189 3.64 -34.46 7.85
C MET A 189 4.06 -33.74 9.12
#